data_AF-A0A960L1X4-F1
#
_entry.id   AF-A0A960L1X4-F1
#
_cell.length_a   1.000
_cell.length_b   1.000
_cell.length_c   1.000
_cell.angle_alpha   90.00
_cell.angle_beta   90.00
_cell.angle_gamma   90.00
#
_symmetry.space_group_name_H-M   'P 1'
#
loop_
_entity.id
_entity.type
_entity.pdbx_description
1 polymer ?
#
loop_
_entity_poly.entity_id
_entity_poly.type
_entity_poly.pdbx_seq_one_letter_code
_entity_poly.pdbx_strand_id
1 'polypeptide(L)'
;RPLRLDFQASPERLERLDEEKGWQALASSKKKGAKAEAEIAEGRELQSQIRRALARLDPARLYRSRPAFLKDLKAAAKAEGVKLAAPTQKALLAALSERNEDAEICRDKYGHPEPDTDLRDYENVPLTEDIHDYLTREVLPHVPDAWIDESKTKIGYEIPFTRHFYEYTPPRPLEVIEAEIRELEQEIQGMLGEVFG
;
A
#
# COMPACT_ATOMS: atom_id res chain seq x y z
N ARG A 1 10.37 0.89 10.36
CA ARG A 1 9.54 1.88 11.06
C ARG A 1 8.18 1.26 11.39
N PRO A 2 7.55 1.62 12.52
CA PRO A 2 6.31 1.03 12.96
C PRO A 2 5.12 1.62 12.21
N LEU A 3 4.16 0.78 11.88
CA LEU A 3 2.91 1.19 11.27
C LEU A 3 2.08 2.00 12.28
N ARG A 4 1.61 3.17 11.87
CA ARG A 4 0.72 4.03 12.66
C ARG A 4 -0.48 4.41 11.81
N LEU A 5 -1.66 4.09 12.32
CA LEU A 5 -2.92 4.27 11.61
C LEU A 5 -3.93 4.95 12.53
N ASP A 6 -4.61 5.94 12.01
CA ASP A 6 -5.89 6.36 12.57
C ASP A 6 -7.05 5.61 11.89
N PHE A 7 -8.23 5.66 12.52
CA PHE A 7 -9.43 5.00 12.02
C PHE A 7 -10.61 5.93 12.13
N GLN A 8 -11.51 5.89 11.14
CA GLN A 8 -12.70 6.73 11.11
C GLN A 8 -13.77 6.06 10.24
N ALA A 9 -15.03 6.15 10.66
CA ALA A 9 -16.19 5.71 9.89
C ALA A 9 -16.80 6.88 9.10
N SER A 10 -15.96 7.68 8.43
CA SER A 10 -16.44 8.79 7.59
C SER A 10 -17.07 8.26 6.30
N PRO A 11 -17.96 9.00 5.65
CA PRO A 11 -18.53 8.61 4.35
C PRO A 11 -17.46 8.22 3.33
N GLU A 12 -16.39 9.00 3.22
CA GLU A 12 -15.32 8.81 2.24
C GLU A 12 -14.55 7.51 2.50
N ARG A 13 -14.27 7.18 3.77
CA ARG A 13 -13.58 5.92 4.12
C ARG A 13 -14.51 4.71 3.98
N LEU A 14 -15.81 4.89 4.21
CA LEU A 14 -16.81 3.83 4.05
C LEU A 14 -17.01 3.44 2.57
N GLU A 15 -16.79 4.36 1.63
CA GLU A 15 -16.83 4.07 0.19
C GLU A 15 -15.69 3.11 -0.23
N ARG A 16 -14.51 3.22 0.41
CA ARG A 16 -13.36 2.33 0.15
C ARG A 16 -13.63 0.86 0.45
N LEU A 17 -14.65 0.55 1.25
CA LEU A 17 -15.02 -0.83 1.54
C LEU A 17 -15.31 -1.63 0.27
N ASP A 18 -15.92 -1.01 -0.73
CA ASP A 18 -16.27 -1.72 -1.97
C ASP A 18 -15.04 -2.07 -2.83
N GLU A 19 -13.89 -1.46 -2.56
CA GLU A 19 -12.60 -1.77 -3.20
C GLU A 19 -11.85 -2.91 -2.48
N GLU A 20 -12.19 -3.18 -1.22
CA GLU A 20 -11.54 -4.21 -0.42
C GLU A 20 -11.89 -5.63 -0.89
N LYS A 21 -10.89 -6.38 -1.36
CA LYS A 21 -11.09 -7.77 -1.81
C LYS A 21 -11.68 -8.66 -0.72
N GLY A 22 -11.27 -8.45 0.54
CA GLY A 22 -11.81 -9.19 1.68
C GLY A 22 -13.28 -8.88 1.98
N TRP A 23 -13.74 -7.67 1.62
CA TRP A 23 -15.13 -7.26 1.71
C TRP A 23 -15.96 -7.83 0.56
N GLN A 24 -15.48 -7.70 -0.68
CA GLN A 24 -16.12 -8.28 -1.87
C GLN A 24 -16.31 -9.80 -1.73
N ALA A 25 -15.32 -10.48 -1.14
CA ALA A 25 -15.36 -11.91 -0.94
C ALA A 25 -16.55 -12.40 -0.09
N LEU A 26 -17.10 -11.56 0.80
CA LEU A 26 -18.26 -11.91 1.62
C LEU A 26 -19.48 -12.27 0.77
N ALA A 27 -19.69 -11.55 -0.32
CA ALA A 27 -20.79 -11.74 -1.25
C ALA A 27 -20.35 -12.46 -2.54
N SER A 28 -19.37 -13.36 -2.43
CA SER A 28 -18.85 -14.18 -3.53
C SER A 28 -18.97 -15.66 -3.21
N SER A 29 -19.07 -16.53 -4.22
CA SER A 29 -19.04 -17.98 -4.01
C SER A 29 -18.22 -18.69 -5.08
N LYS A 30 -17.52 -19.76 -4.66
CA LYS A 30 -16.85 -20.70 -5.58
C LYS A 30 -17.77 -21.84 -6.05
N LYS A 31 -18.99 -21.92 -5.51
CA LYS A 31 -19.99 -22.95 -5.86
C LYS A 31 -20.72 -22.55 -7.15
N LYS A 32 -21.63 -23.41 -7.62
CA LYS A 32 -22.47 -23.15 -8.80
C LYS A 32 -23.95 -23.39 -8.49
N GLY A 33 -24.83 -22.74 -9.27
CA GLY A 33 -26.29 -22.86 -9.16
C GLY A 33 -26.83 -22.32 -7.83
N ALA A 34 -27.97 -22.86 -7.38
CA ALA A 34 -28.69 -22.40 -6.19
C ALA A 34 -27.82 -22.30 -4.91
N LYS A 35 -26.79 -23.16 -4.76
CA LYS A 35 -25.88 -23.09 -3.61
C LYS A 35 -24.99 -21.83 -3.64
N ALA A 36 -24.61 -21.36 -4.83
CA ALA A 36 -23.84 -20.12 -4.97
C ALA A 36 -24.72 -18.90 -4.69
N GLU A 37 -25.95 -18.91 -5.21
CA GLU A 37 -26.92 -17.82 -5.01
C GLU A 37 -27.27 -17.63 -3.54
N ALA A 38 -27.51 -18.72 -2.80
CA ALA A 38 -27.76 -18.67 -1.37
C ALA A 38 -26.56 -18.08 -0.59
N GLU A 39 -25.34 -18.54 -0.88
CA GLU A 39 -24.12 -18.04 -0.23
C GLU A 39 -23.87 -16.56 -0.51
N ILE A 40 -24.11 -16.11 -1.75
CA ILE A 40 -24.01 -14.70 -2.13
C ILE A 40 -25.08 -13.86 -1.42
N ALA A 41 -26.31 -14.36 -1.32
CA ALA A 41 -27.41 -13.66 -0.64
C ALA A 41 -27.12 -13.50 0.86
N GLU A 42 -26.67 -14.55 1.54
CA GLU A 42 -26.22 -14.50 2.94
C GLU A 42 -25.06 -13.50 3.11
N GLY A 43 -24.10 -13.52 2.19
CA GLY A 43 -22.98 -12.59 2.14
C GLY A 43 -23.39 -11.11 2.01
N ARG A 44 -24.37 -10.81 1.15
CA ARG A 44 -24.93 -9.46 0.97
C ARG A 44 -25.68 -9.00 2.21
N GLU A 45 -26.44 -9.88 2.86
CA GLU A 45 -27.10 -9.54 4.12
C GLU A 45 -26.07 -9.24 5.21
N LEU A 46 -24.99 -10.02 5.30
CA LEU A 46 -23.89 -9.74 6.22
C LEU A 46 -23.23 -8.38 5.93
N GLN A 47 -22.96 -8.04 4.67
CA GLN A 47 -22.45 -6.72 4.29
C GLN A 47 -23.41 -5.61 4.71
N SER A 48 -24.72 -5.80 4.50
CA SER A 48 -25.77 -4.85 4.89
C SER A 48 -25.79 -4.62 6.40
N GLN A 49 -25.73 -5.70 7.19
CA GLN A 49 -25.65 -5.64 8.66
C GLN A 49 -24.40 -4.88 9.13
N ILE A 50 -23.25 -5.14 8.50
CA ILE A 50 -22.01 -4.44 8.86
C ILE A 50 -22.09 -2.95 8.50
N ARG A 51 -22.67 -2.59 7.34
CA ARG A 51 -22.90 -1.18 6.98
C ARG A 51 -23.83 -0.48 7.98
N ARG A 52 -24.90 -1.14 8.44
CA ARG A 52 -25.76 -0.61 9.51
C ARG A 52 -25.01 -0.42 10.83
N ALA A 53 -24.13 -1.37 11.19
CA ALA A 53 -23.28 -1.24 12.36
C ALA A 53 -22.33 -0.03 12.24
N LEU A 54 -21.68 0.13 11.09
CA LEU A 54 -20.76 1.24 10.85
C LEU A 54 -21.47 2.60 10.89
N ALA A 55 -22.70 2.69 10.38
CA ALA A 55 -23.52 3.90 10.44
C ALA A 55 -23.91 4.33 11.88
N ARG A 56 -23.74 3.46 12.89
CA ARG A 56 -23.93 3.81 14.30
C ARG A 56 -22.70 4.48 14.92
N LEU A 57 -21.54 4.41 14.26
CA LEU A 57 -20.34 5.10 14.71
C LEU A 57 -20.42 6.57 14.32
N ASP A 58 -19.90 7.45 15.18
CA ASP A 58 -19.80 8.87 14.88
C ASP A 58 -18.81 9.08 13.70
N PRO A 59 -19.27 9.61 12.56
CA PRO A 59 -18.42 9.82 11.40
C PRO A 59 -17.35 10.89 11.64
N ALA A 60 -17.52 11.79 12.61
CA ALA A 60 -16.54 12.83 12.94
C ALA A 60 -15.46 12.34 13.92
N ARG A 61 -15.66 11.19 14.57
CA ARG A 61 -14.73 10.68 15.58
C ARG A 61 -13.52 10.01 14.94
N LEU A 62 -12.36 10.65 15.11
CA LEU A 62 -11.07 10.10 14.71
C LEU A 62 -10.46 9.25 15.85
N TYR A 63 -10.20 7.98 15.57
CA TYR A 63 -9.57 7.06 16.51
C TYR A 63 -8.07 6.97 16.21
N ARG A 64 -7.23 7.45 17.10
CA ARG A 64 -5.77 7.31 17.02
C ARG A 64 -5.24 5.99 17.60
N SER A 65 -6.14 5.10 18.04
CA SER A 65 -5.82 3.84 18.70
C SER A 65 -6.64 2.71 18.07
N ARG A 66 -5.96 1.74 17.44
CA ARG A 66 -6.59 0.55 16.85
C ARG A 66 -7.43 -0.23 17.88
N PRO A 67 -6.95 -0.48 19.12
CA PRO A 67 -7.77 -1.11 20.15
C PRO A 67 -9.07 -0.35 20.47
N ALA A 68 -9.01 0.98 20.56
CA ALA A 68 -10.18 1.81 20.84
C ALA A 68 -11.21 1.72 19.71
N PHE A 69 -10.76 1.82 18.45
CA PHE A 69 -11.63 1.65 17.28
C PHE A 69 -12.27 0.25 17.24
N LEU A 70 -11.48 -0.80 17.45
CA LEU A 70 -11.97 -2.17 17.43
C LEU A 70 -13.00 -2.46 18.54
N LYS A 71 -12.87 -1.82 19.70
CA LYS A 71 -13.85 -1.93 20.78
C LYS A 71 -15.21 -1.40 20.33
N ASP A 72 -15.24 -0.20 19.78
CA ASP A 72 -16.48 0.47 19.37
C ASP A 72 -17.09 -0.19 18.12
N LEU A 73 -16.24 -0.60 17.16
CA LEU A 73 -16.66 -1.39 15.99
C LEU A 73 -17.31 -2.72 16.39
N LYS A 74 -16.72 -3.46 17.33
CA LYS A 74 -17.29 -4.74 17.81
C LYS A 74 -18.58 -4.53 18.59
N ALA A 75 -18.68 -3.45 19.36
CA ALA A 75 -19.92 -3.10 20.06
C ALA A 75 -21.05 -2.79 19.06
N ALA A 76 -20.74 -1.99 18.03
CA ALA A 76 -21.69 -1.67 16.96
C ALA A 76 -22.12 -2.92 16.17
N ALA A 77 -21.18 -3.80 15.79
CA ALA A 77 -21.48 -5.05 15.10
C ALA A 77 -22.35 -5.98 15.95
N LYS A 78 -22.06 -6.09 17.25
CA LYS A 78 -22.86 -6.88 18.19
C LYS A 78 -24.31 -6.37 18.29
N ALA A 79 -24.52 -5.06 18.21
CA ALA A 79 -25.85 -4.46 18.23
C ALA A 79 -26.69 -4.79 16.98
N GLU A 80 -26.05 -5.17 15.87
CA GLU A 80 -26.68 -5.70 14.66
C GLU A 80 -26.71 -7.25 14.64
N GLY A 81 -26.31 -7.92 15.73
CA GLY A 81 -26.26 -9.38 15.79
C GLY A 81 -25.10 -10.02 15.02
N VAL A 82 -24.11 -9.23 14.59
CA VAL A 82 -22.99 -9.69 13.77
C VAL A 82 -21.75 -9.98 14.62
N LYS A 83 -21.16 -11.15 14.41
CA LYS A 83 -19.81 -11.47 14.87
C LYS A 83 -18.81 -11.27 13.73
N LEU A 84 -17.92 -10.30 13.88
CA LEU A 84 -16.88 -10.03 12.88
C LEU A 84 -15.82 -11.13 12.90
N ALA A 85 -15.70 -11.87 11.80
CA ALA A 85 -14.60 -12.81 11.58
C ALA A 85 -13.29 -12.06 11.29
N ALA A 86 -12.14 -12.72 11.50
CA ALA A 86 -10.83 -12.08 11.34
C ALA A 86 -10.59 -11.49 9.92
N PRO A 87 -10.97 -12.17 8.81
CA PRO A 87 -10.81 -11.59 7.47
C PRO A 87 -11.66 -10.33 7.26
N THR A 88 -12.91 -10.36 7.75
CA THR A 88 -13.81 -9.20 7.71
C THR A 88 -13.25 -8.05 8.52
N GLN A 89 -12.78 -8.30 9.74
CA GLN A 89 -12.17 -7.27 10.57
C GLN A 89 -10.94 -6.66 9.88
N LYS A 90 -10.13 -7.46 9.20
CA LYS A 90 -8.97 -6.97 8.44
C LYS A 90 -9.39 -6.05 7.29
N ALA A 91 -10.41 -6.43 6.51
CA ALA A 91 -10.95 -5.59 5.43
C ALA A 91 -11.51 -4.27 5.96
N LEU A 92 -12.25 -4.31 7.07
CA LEU A 92 -12.78 -3.09 7.72
C LEU A 92 -11.66 -2.18 8.22
N LEU A 93 -10.62 -2.74 8.84
CA LEU A 93 -9.47 -1.95 9.28
C LEU A 93 -8.74 -1.32 8.10
N ALA A 94 -8.55 -2.06 7.00
CA ALA A 94 -7.88 -1.54 5.80
C ALA A 94 -8.65 -0.35 5.21
N ALA A 95 -9.94 -0.50 4.92
CA ALA A 95 -10.76 0.56 4.33
C ALA A 95 -10.90 1.81 5.21
N LEU A 96 -11.04 1.61 6.53
CA LEU A 96 -11.37 2.69 7.47
C LEU A 96 -10.15 3.38 8.08
N SER A 97 -8.95 2.97 7.66
CA SER A 97 -7.69 3.50 8.20
C SER A 97 -6.94 4.41 7.24
N GLU A 98 -6.17 5.34 7.81
CA GLU A 98 -5.15 6.10 7.10
C GLU A 98 -3.89 6.20 7.94
N ARG A 99 -2.76 6.40 7.24
CA ARG A 99 -1.45 6.64 7.86
C ARG A 99 -1.48 7.93 8.64
N ASN A 100 -1.12 7.85 9.91
CA ASN A 100 -1.09 9.01 10.80
C ASN A 100 0.06 8.87 11.80
N GLU A 101 1.06 9.75 11.72
CA GLU A 101 2.24 9.70 12.60
C GLU A 101 1.91 9.98 14.08
N ASP A 102 0.80 10.70 14.35
CA ASP A 102 0.32 10.98 15.71
C ASP A 102 -0.49 9.81 16.30
N ALA A 103 -0.79 8.77 15.51
CA ALA A 103 -1.51 7.60 15.98
C ALA A 103 -0.61 6.65 16.77
N GLU A 104 -1.21 5.85 17.65
CA GLU A 104 -0.52 4.79 18.36
C GLU A 104 0.08 3.76 17.40
N ILE A 105 1.21 3.17 17.80
CA ILE A 105 1.83 2.07 17.06
C ILE A 105 0.83 0.92 16.95
N CYS A 106 0.57 0.51 15.71
CA CYS A 106 -0.16 -0.71 15.43
C CYS A 106 0.67 -1.92 15.87
N ARG A 107 0.06 -2.80 16.65
CA ARG A 107 0.69 -4.00 17.19
C ARG A 107 -0.03 -5.25 16.73
N ASP A 108 0.75 -6.30 16.54
CA ASP A 108 0.25 -7.63 16.27
C ASP A 108 -0.38 -8.27 17.53
N LYS A 109 -0.86 -9.50 17.39
CA LYS A 109 -1.48 -10.26 18.50
C LYS A 109 -0.51 -10.62 19.63
N TYR A 110 0.80 -10.50 19.42
CA TYR A 110 1.84 -10.75 20.41
C TYR A 110 2.35 -9.45 21.06
N GLY A 111 1.84 -8.30 20.61
CA GLY A 111 2.25 -6.98 21.11
C GLY A 111 3.46 -6.40 20.39
N HIS A 112 3.97 -7.05 19.35
CA HIS A 112 5.09 -6.52 18.56
C HIS A 112 4.60 -5.42 17.61
N PRO A 113 5.37 -4.34 17.41
CA PRO A 113 5.08 -3.34 16.38
C PRO A 113 4.94 -3.98 15.00
N GLU A 114 3.89 -3.63 14.28
CA GLU A 114 3.74 -4.04 12.88
C GLU A 114 4.66 -3.17 12.00
N PRO A 115 5.36 -3.75 11.01
CA PRO A 115 6.16 -2.97 10.07
C PRO A 115 5.28 -2.14 9.15
N ASP A 116 5.71 -0.91 8.95
CA ASP A 116 5.22 -0.09 7.86
C ASP A 116 5.98 -0.44 6.57
N THR A 117 5.32 -1.08 5.61
CA THR A 117 5.96 -1.54 4.37
C THR A 117 6.29 -0.41 3.41
N ASP A 118 5.57 0.71 3.44
CA ASP A 118 5.77 1.82 2.51
C ASP A 118 6.92 2.72 2.98
N LEU A 119 7.27 2.64 4.27
CA LEU A 119 8.41 3.32 4.89
C LEU A 119 9.60 2.40 5.09
N ARG A 120 9.64 1.27 4.38
CA ARG A 120 10.76 0.33 4.42
C ARG A 120 11.90 0.88 3.57
N ASP A 121 13.09 0.86 4.15
CA ASP A 121 14.32 1.25 3.47
C ASP A 121 15.42 0.17 3.64
N TYR A 122 16.50 0.31 2.87
CA TYR A 122 17.66 -0.56 2.90
C TYR A 122 18.94 0.25 3.09
N GLU A 123 19.81 -0.25 3.97
CA GLU A 123 21.13 0.30 4.20
C GLU A 123 22.20 -0.66 3.66
N ASN A 124 23.19 -0.10 2.95
CA ASN A 124 24.38 -0.85 2.52
C ASN A 124 25.46 -0.72 3.59
N VAL A 125 25.61 -1.75 4.42
CA VAL A 125 26.61 -1.78 5.48
C VAL A 125 27.87 -2.49 4.99
N PRO A 126 29.08 -1.92 5.17
CA PRO A 126 30.33 -2.61 4.87
C PRO A 126 30.41 -3.95 5.57
N LEU A 127 30.87 -4.99 4.87
CA LEU A 127 30.95 -6.36 5.41
C LEU A 127 31.80 -6.49 6.68
N THR A 128 32.72 -5.54 6.89
CA THR A 128 33.61 -5.48 8.06
C THR A 128 32.97 -4.84 9.29
N GLU A 129 31.76 -4.27 9.16
CA GLU A 129 31.03 -3.61 10.25
C GLU A 129 29.86 -4.47 10.74
N ASP A 130 29.54 -4.38 12.03
CA ASP A 130 28.32 -4.98 12.58
C ASP A 130 27.09 -4.12 12.22
N ILE A 131 26.01 -4.77 11.77
CA ILE A 131 24.82 -4.08 11.30
C ILE A 131 24.04 -3.36 12.41
N HIS A 132 24.13 -3.82 13.66
CA HIS A 132 23.47 -3.19 14.81
C HIS A 132 24.23 -1.96 15.28
N ASP A 133 25.57 -2.02 15.25
CA ASP A 133 26.42 -0.85 15.51
C ASP A 133 26.18 0.23 14.45
N TYR A 134 26.11 -0.16 13.17
CA TYR A 134 25.76 0.77 12.08
C TYR A 134 24.36 1.37 12.28
N LEU A 135 23.34 0.55 12.58
CA LEU A 135 21.99 1.03 12.86
C LEU A 135 21.99 2.08 13.98
N THR A 136 22.72 1.83 15.06
CA THR A 136 22.78 2.71 16.23
C THR A 136 23.46 4.04 15.90
N ARG A 137 24.52 4.00 15.11
CA ARG A 137 25.34 5.17 14.75
C ARG A 137 24.68 6.04 13.67
N GLU A 138 24.13 5.42 12.63
CA GLU A 138 23.70 6.11 11.41
C GLU A 138 22.18 6.21 11.26
N VAL A 139 21.40 5.25 11.75
CA VAL A 139 19.94 5.22 11.49
C VAL A 139 19.14 5.78 12.67
N LEU A 140 19.35 5.26 13.89
CA LEU A 140 18.56 5.63 15.06
C LEU A 140 18.57 7.13 15.44
N PRO A 141 19.66 7.91 15.20
CA PRO A 141 19.64 9.35 15.44
C PRO A 141 18.63 10.10 14.56
N HIS A 142 18.32 9.57 13.37
CA HIS A 142 17.39 10.17 12.42
C HIS A 142 16.00 9.52 12.49
N VAL A 143 15.94 8.21 12.75
CA VAL A 143 14.72 7.41 12.82
C VAL A 143 14.72 6.56 14.10
N PRO A 144 14.34 7.14 15.25
CA PRO A 144 14.48 6.48 16.56
C PRO A 144 13.65 5.20 16.73
N ASP A 145 12.62 5.01 15.90
CA ASP A 145 11.73 3.84 15.92
C ASP A 145 12.04 2.82 14.81
N ALA A 146 13.19 2.94 14.14
CA ALA A 146 13.65 1.93 13.19
C ALA A 146 14.10 0.65 13.90
N TRP A 147 13.97 -0.47 13.19
CA TRP A 147 14.53 -1.76 13.58
C TRP A 147 14.87 -2.57 12.33
N ILE A 148 15.76 -3.55 12.48
CA ILE A 148 16.19 -4.44 11.40
C ILE A 148 15.19 -5.59 11.26
N ASP A 149 14.70 -5.82 10.05
CA ASP A 149 14.02 -7.07 9.69
C ASP A 149 15.08 -8.10 9.28
N GLU A 150 15.55 -8.90 10.25
CA GLU A 150 16.64 -9.87 10.02
C GLU A 150 16.33 -10.87 8.90
N SER A 151 15.05 -11.18 8.67
CA SER A 151 14.62 -12.08 7.59
C SER A 151 14.86 -11.52 6.18
N LYS A 152 15.17 -10.23 6.08
CA LYS A 152 15.45 -9.50 4.83
C LYS A 152 16.91 -9.09 4.68
N THR A 153 17.76 -9.44 5.64
CA THR A 153 19.20 -9.20 5.54
C THR A 153 19.83 -10.10 4.48
N LYS A 154 20.77 -9.55 3.73
CA LYS A 154 21.49 -10.27 2.67
C LYS A 154 22.96 -9.89 2.73
N ILE A 155 23.83 -10.91 2.68
CA ILE A 155 25.27 -10.72 2.51
C ILE A 155 25.57 -10.89 1.03
N GLY A 156 26.27 -9.93 0.45
CA GLY A 156 26.62 -9.94 -0.97
C GLY A 156 27.73 -8.96 -1.29
N TYR A 157 28.07 -8.90 -2.57
CA TYR A 157 29.04 -7.97 -3.12
C TYR A 157 28.34 -7.09 -4.14
N GLU A 158 28.60 -5.79 -4.09
CA GLU A 158 28.20 -4.87 -5.14
C GLU A 158 29.31 -4.78 -6.19
N ILE A 159 28.96 -4.99 -7.45
CA ILE A 159 29.85 -4.71 -8.58
C ILE A 159 29.33 -3.41 -9.21
N PRO A 160 30.03 -2.28 -9.08
CA PRO A 160 29.59 -1.03 -9.68
C PRO A 160 29.80 -1.09 -11.19
N PHE A 161 28.80 -1.64 -11.89
CA PHE A 161 28.90 -1.95 -13.31
C PHE A 161 29.20 -0.70 -14.13
N THR A 162 28.55 0.42 -13.82
CA THR A 162 28.81 1.71 -14.47
C THR A 162 30.23 2.23 -14.21
N ARG A 163 30.86 1.91 -13.09
CA ARG A 163 32.25 2.32 -12.86
C ARG A 163 33.23 1.52 -13.72
N HIS A 164 32.95 0.23 -13.93
CA HIS A 164 33.90 -0.69 -14.56
C HIS A 164 33.64 -0.98 -16.03
N PHE A 165 32.39 -0.88 -16.47
CA PHE A 165 31.94 -1.27 -17.81
C PHE A 165 31.22 -0.12 -18.54
N TYR A 166 31.21 1.10 -17.99
CA TYR A 166 30.72 2.25 -18.75
C TYR A 166 31.72 2.59 -19.85
N GLU A 167 31.27 2.38 -21.07
CA GLU A 167 31.92 2.90 -22.26
C GLU A 167 31.23 4.22 -22.61
N TYR A 168 31.99 5.30 -22.59
CA TYR A 168 31.47 6.62 -22.95
C TYR A 168 31.11 6.64 -24.43
N THR A 169 29.81 6.70 -24.72
CA THR A 169 29.31 6.95 -26.07
C THR A 169 29.12 8.45 -26.25
N PRO A 170 29.98 9.13 -27.04
CA PRO A 170 29.76 10.54 -27.33
C PRO A 170 28.41 10.72 -28.05
N PRO A 171 27.72 11.85 -27.83
CA PRO A 171 26.51 12.18 -28.58
C PRO A 171 26.82 12.28 -30.08
N ARG A 172 25.80 12.04 -30.91
CA ARG A 172 25.93 12.20 -32.37
C ARG A 172 26.35 13.64 -32.71
N PRO A 173 27.23 13.86 -33.69
CA PRO A 173 27.59 15.21 -34.13
C PRO A 173 26.35 16.03 -34.52
N LEU A 174 26.37 17.33 -34.24
CA LEU A 174 25.25 18.22 -34.48
C LEU A 174 24.90 18.28 -35.99
N GLU A 175 25.92 18.24 -36.84
CA GLU A 175 25.81 18.31 -38.29
C GLU A 175 25.00 17.14 -38.86
N VAL A 176 25.10 15.96 -38.24
CA VAL A 176 24.32 14.78 -38.61
C VAL A 176 22.86 14.97 -38.21
N ILE A 177 22.61 15.51 -37.02
CA ILE A 177 21.26 15.80 -36.52
C ILE A 177 20.59 16.85 -37.42
N GLU A 178 21.31 17.91 -37.79
CA GLU A 178 20.79 18.96 -38.69
C GLU A 178 20.46 18.43 -40.09
N ALA A 179 21.28 17.53 -40.63
CA ALA A 179 21.03 16.92 -41.93
C ALA A 179 19.78 16.03 -41.90
N GLU A 180 19.63 15.17 -40.88
CA GLU A 180 18.46 14.32 -40.68
C GLU A 180 17.18 15.14 -40.51
N ILE A 181 17.24 16.26 -39.75
CA ILE A 181 16.09 17.15 -39.57
C ILE A 181 15.65 17.74 -40.92
N ARG A 182 16.60 18.23 -41.74
CA ARG A 182 16.28 18.80 -43.06
C ARG A 182 15.70 17.77 -44.03
N GLU A 183 16.20 16.54 -43.97
CA GLU A 183 15.68 15.43 -44.78
C GLU A 183 14.22 15.11 -44.39
N LEU A 184 13.96 14.98 -43.09
CA LEU A 184 12.60 14.77 -42.56
C LEU A 184 11.66 15.94 -42.92
N GLU A 185 12.14 17.19 -42.86
CA GLU A 185 11.35 18.36 -43.27
C GLU A 185 10.95 18.29 -44.75
N GLN A 186 11.87 17.85 -45.63
CA GLN A 186 11.58 17.68 -47.06
C GLN A 186 10.60 16.54 -47.32
N GLU A 187 10.72 15.42 -46.62
CA GLU A 187 9.79 14.28 -46.72
C GLU A 187 8.38 14.70 -46.28
N ILE A 188 8.26 15.38 -45.15
CA ILE A 188 6.98 15.90 -44.64
C ILE A 188 6.35 16.88 -45.62
N GLN A 189 7.14 17.80 -46.20
CA GLN A 189 6.65 18.73 -47.22
C GLN A 189 6.15 18.00 -48.48
N GLY A 190 6.85 16.95 -48.91
CA GLY A 190 6.42 16.08 -50.01
C GLY A 190 5.09 15.39 -49.73
N MET A 191 4.96 14.74 -48.57
CA MET A 191 3.71 14.05 -48.16
C MET A 191 2.53 15.02 -48.04
N LEU A 192 2.74 16.21 -47.46
CA LEU A 192 1.69 17.23 -47.39
C LEU A 192 1.30 17.73 -48.79
N GLY A 193 2.27 17.85 -49.71
CA GLY A 193 2.02 18.19 -51.11
C GLY A 193 1.14 17.16 -51.83
N GLU A 194 1.30 15.87 -51.54
CA GLU A 194 0.48 14.79 -52.12
C GLU A 194 -0.94 14.71 -51.55
N VAL A 195 -1.17 15.21 -50.33
CA VAL A 195 -2.49 15.19 -49.65
C VAL A 195 -3.31 16.45 -49.96
N PHE A 196 -2.64 17.59 -50.16
CA PHE A 196 -3.29 18.90 -50.38
C PHE A 196 -3.18 19.42 -51.82
N GLY A 197 -2.50 18.70 -52.72
CA GLY A 197 -2.42 18.96 -54.16
C GLY A 197 -3.31 18.04 -54.97
#